data_AF-Q2BX58-F1
#
_entry.id   AF-Q2BX58-F1
#
_cell.length_a   1.000
_cell.length_b   1.000
_cell.length_c   1.000
_cell.angle_alpha   90.00
_cell.angle_beta   90.00
_cell.angle_gamma   90.00
#
_symmetry.space_group_name_H-M   'P 1'
#
loop_
_entity.id
_entity.type
_entity.pdbx_description
1 polymer ?
#
loop_
_entity_poly.entity_id
_entity_poly.type
_entity_poly.pdbx_seq_one_letter_code
_entity_poly.pdbx_strand_id
1 'polypeptide(L)'
;MKRVIQYTGLALIIVLLCVFLFKPDKAANEIQIPEILKETSHAIDEKKLAEKLDEVAEVPKDFKTLSIEEEITIDDPSYVAEEDLEGNPQLHRYGHQIAATIDTPINLLTGEDLWLYRPNLLDKVKQEQGISLLPIESIVEMNDELLSDLAIGDSLVFTMPDGVEQQIIVSKIKKISDKVTSWDLQNTQRKDIGKITQISNLTEGSFITDSKDEYHLRTVNNKGWITSKSQLMSNNDNAVKRNSEAFSELLE
;
A
#
# COMPACT_ATOMS: atom_id res chain seq x y z
N MET A 1 48.89 14.54 -35.81
CA MET A 1 47.96 14.42 -34.66
C MET A 1 48.03 15.65 -33.75
N LYS A 2 47.60 16.84 -34.22
CA LYS A 2 47.56 18.07 -33.39
C LYS A 2 46.22 18.81 -33.39
N ARG A 3 45.24 18.34 -34.19
CA ARG A 3 43.92 19.00 -34.33
C ARG A 3 42.81 18.36 -33.50
N VAL A 4 43.00 17.16 -32.96
CA VAL A 4 41.95 16.46 -32.17
C VAL A 4 41.89 16.96 -30.71
N ILE A 5 43.00 17.50 -30.18
CA ILE A 5 43.10 17.94 -28.78
C ILE A 5 42.47 19.33 -28.56
N GLN A 6 42.27 20.12 -29.63
CA GLN A 6 41.67 21.46 -29.49
C GLN A 6 40.14 21.43 -29.37
N TYR A 7 39.47 20.43 -29.93
CA TYR A 7 38.01 20.34 -29.90
C TYR A 7 37.46 19.74 -28.59
N THR A 8 38.22 18.86 -27.94
CA THR A 8 37.83 18.30 -26.64
C THR A 8 37.94 19.33 -25.51
N GLY A 9 38.92 20.23 -25.57
CA GLY A 9 39.03 21.35 -24.62
C GLY A 9 37.88 22.36 -24.76
N LEU A 10 37.45 22.66 -25.98
CA LEU A 10 36.37 23.62 -26.25
C LEU A 10 35.00 23.08 -25.77
N ALA A 11 34.74 21.78 -25.99
CA ALA A 11 33.51 21.14 -25.53
C ALA A 11 33.39 21.14 -24.00
N LEU A 12 34.51 20.96 -23.29
CA LEU A 12 34.54 20.94 -21.83
C LEU A 12 34.29 22.33 -21.22
N ILE A 13 34.76 23.40 -21.89
CA ILE A 13 34.48 24.78 -21.48
C ILE A 13 33.00 25.14 -21.68
N ILE A 14 32.39 24.72 -22.80
CA ILE A 14 30.97 24.99 -23.09
C ILE A 14 30.06 24.28 -22.07
N VAL A 15 30.36 23.03 -21.72
CA VAL A 15 29.59 22.28 -20.71
C VAL A 15 29.69 22.92 -19.32
N LEU A 16 30.88 23.40 -18.92
CA LEU A 16 31.06 24.15 -17.67
C LEU A 16 30.27 25.47 -17.67
N LEU A 17 30.23 26.17 -18.80
CA LEU A 17 29.47 27.43 -18.95
C LEU A 17 27.96 27.21 -18.84
N CYS A 18 27.44 26.09 -19.38
CA CYS A 18 26.04 25.69 -19.20
C CYS A 18 25.69 25.36 -17.75
N VAL A 19 26.59 24.73 -16.99
CA VAL A 19 26.35 24.44 -15.57
C VAL A 19 26.34 25.73 -14.72
N PHE A 20 27.10 26.76 -15.10
CA PHE A 20 27.11 28.04 -14.40
C PHE A 20 25.90 28.95 -14.73
N LEU A 21 25.35 28.86 -15.94
CA LEU A 21 24.17 29.66 -16.34
C LEU A 21 22.83 29.10 -15.80
N PHE A 22 22.79 27.83 -15.40
CA PHE A 22 21.59 27.15 -14.90
C PHE A 22 21.68 26.77 -13.40
N LYS A 23 22.25 27.64 -12.56
CA LYS A 23 21.99 27.60 -11.12
C LYS A 23 20.71 28.38 -10.82
N PRO A 24 19.66 27.77 -10.23
CA PRO A 24 18.57 28.55 -9.66
C PRO A 24 19.07 29.26 -8.40
N ASP A 25 19.04 30.59 -8.43
CA ASP A 25 19.36 31.45 -7.31
C ASP A 25 18.42 31.18 -6.13
N LYS A 26 19.03 31.00 -4.96
CA LYS A 26 18.38 31.18 -3.67
C LYS A 26 18.20 32.69 -3.45
N ALA A 27 17.00 33.21 -3.66
CA ALA A 27 16.55 34.43 -2.97
C ALA A 27 15.01 34.57 -3.01
N ALA A 28 14.45 34.65 -1.80
CA ALA A 28 13.32 35.45 -1.38
C ALA A 28 11.98 35.32 -2.14
N ASN A 29 11.03 34.65 -1.48
CA ASN A 29 9.71 35.25 -1.25
C ASN A 29 9.27 34.90 0.17
N GLU A 30 9.45 35.86 1.08
CA GLU A 30 8.65 35.96 2.30
C GLU A 30 7.19 36.11 1.89
N ILE A 31 6.37 35.12 2.22
CA ILE A 31 4.91 35.30 2.27
C ILE A 31 4.55 35.41 3.74
N GLN A 32 4.02 36.59 4.08
CA GLN A 32 3.57 36.95 5.40
C GLN A 32 2.50 35.98 5.90
N ILE A 33 2.68 35.52 7.14
CA ILE A 33 1.71 34.78 7.94
C ILE A 33 0.62 35.76 8.40
N PRO A 34 -0.68 35.53 8.13
CA PRO A 34 -1.73 36.09 8.93
C PRO A 34 -1.93 35.19 10.14
N GLU A 35 -1.48 35.69 11.29
CA GLU A 35 -1.82 35.19 12.62
C GLU A 35 -3.33 35.33 12.85
N ILE A 36 -4.08 34.23 12.82
CA ILE A 36 -5.34 34.10 13.58
C ILE A 36 -5.39 32.72 14.21
N LEU A 37 -4.91 32.68 15.46
CA LEU A 37 -5.31 31.72 16.47
C LEU A 37 -6.84 31.76 16.64
N LYS A 38 -7.51 30.62 16.50
CA LYS A 38 -8.58 30.22 17.42
C LYS A 38 -8.80 28.71 17.34
N GLU A 39 -8.48 28.06 18.47
CA GLU A 39 -8.96 26.74 18.85
C GLU A 39 -10.43 26.53 18.43
N THR A 40 -10.68 25.48 17.67
CA THR A 40 -11.99 24.81 17.68
C THR A 40 -11.79 23.42 18.26
N SER A 41 -11.83 23.35 19.60
CA SER A 41 -12.30 22.15 20.28
C SER A 41 -13.75 21.93 19.85
N HIS A 42 -14.03 20.86 19.11
CA HIS A 42 -15.40 20.45 18.86
C HIS A 42 -15.99 19.86 20.15
N ALA A 43 -16.55 20.73 21.00
CA ALA A 43 -17.52 20.31 21.99
C ALA A 43 -18.84 20.05 21.26
N ILE A 44 -19.35 18.82 21.39
CA ILE A 44 -20.68 18.44 20.90
C ILE A 44 -21.71 19.21 21.72
N ASP A 45 -22.50 20.05 21.05
CA ASP A 45 -23.61 20.78 21.66
C ASP A 45 -24.82 19.85 21.75
N GLU A 46 -25.05 19.25 22.92
CA GLU A 46 -26.16 18.34 23.19
C GLU A 46 -27.54 18.97 22.88
N LYS A 47 -27.66 20.31 22.88
CA LYS A 47 -28.92 20.98 22.51
C LYS A 47 -29.22 20.92 21.02
N LYS A 48 -28.21 20.76 20.16
CA LYS A 48 -28.41 20.64 18.71
C LYS A 48 -28.84 19.22 18.28
N LEU A 49 -28.64 18.23 19.14
CA LEU A 49 -29.10 16.86 18.92
C LEU A 49 -30.59 16.66 19.27
N ALA A 50 -31.16 17.53 20.11
CA ALA A 50 -32.55 17.44 20.56
C ALA A 50 -33.59 17.96 19.55
N GLU A 51 -33.18 18.67 18.49
CA GLU A 51 -34.10 19.28 17.52
C GLU A 51 -34.40 18.37 16.30
N LYS A 52 -33.84 17.15 16.26
CA LYS A 52 -34.06 16.15 15.20
C LYS A 52 -34.70 14.83 15.71
N LEU A 53 -35.61 14.93 16.68
CA LEU A 53 -36.29 13.75 17.25
C LEU A 53 -37.44 13.18 16.39
N ASP A 54 -37.79 13.79 15.26
CA ASP A 54 -38.91 13.33 14.40
C ASP A 54 -38.50 12.48 13.18
N GLU A 55 -37.23 12.08 13.05
CA GLU A 55 -36.79 11.09 12.04
C GLU A 55 -36.19 9.85 12.73
N VAL A 56 -36.94 9.25 13.65
CA VAL A 56 -36.64 7.89 14.11
C VAL A 56 -37.32 6.92 13.14
N ALA A 57 -36.53 6.16 12.38
CA ALA A 57 -37.05 5.08 11.56
C ALA A 57 -37.85 4.10 12.45
N GLU A 58 -39.05 3.70 11.99
CA GLU A 58 -39.89 2.75 12.73
C GLU A 58 -39.11 1.47 13.03
N VAL A 59 -39.21 1.00 14.27
CA VAL A 59 -38.65 -0.28 14.70
C VAL A 59 -39.22 -1.40 13.81
N PRO A 60 -38.38 -2.25 13.19
CA PRO A 60 -38.86 -3.37 12.39
C PRO A 60 -39.82 -4.26 13.19
N LYS A 61 -40.93 -4.68 12.57
CA LYS A 61 -42.03 -5.39 13.23
C LYS A 61 -41.61 -6.67 13.97
N ASP A 62 -40.45 -7.24 13.63
CA ASP A 62 -39.94 -8.50 14.19
C ASP A 62 -38.81 -8.30 15.24
N PHE A 63 -38.52 -7.06 15.66
CA PHE A 63 -37.47 -6.79 16.64
C PHE A 63 -37.71 -7.45 18.02
N LYS A 64 -38.97 -7.75 18.35
CA LYS A 64 -39.34 -8.45 19.60
C LYS A 64 -39.29 -9.98 19.51
N THR A 65 -38.99 -10.55 18.35
CA THR A 65 -38.95 -12.01 18.16
C THR A 65 -37.57 -12.60 18.48
N LEU A 66 -36.56 -11.77 18.75
CA LEU A 66 -35.20 -12.19 19.13
C LEU A 66 -34.91 -12.09 20.63
N SER A 67 -35.88 -11.66 21.43
CA SER A 67 -35.80 -11.70 22.90
C SER A 67 -36.54 -12.92 23.46
N ILE A 68 -36.17 -14.11 22.96
CA ILE A 68 -36.41 -15.35 23.70
C ILE A 68 -35.22 -15.48 24.65
N GLU A 69 -35.44 -15.12 25.92
CA GLU A 69 -34.61 -15.57 27.03
C GLU A 69 -34.79 -17.09 27.13
N GLU A 70 -34.04 -17.82 26.32
CA GLU A 70 -33.87 -19.26 26.51
C GLU A 70 -32.84 -19.42 27.62
N GLU A 71 -33.33 -19.71 28.83
CA GLU A 71 -32.51 -20.21 29.92
C GLU A 71 -31.90 -21.54 29.48
N ILE A 72 -30.68 -21.52 28.96
CA ILE A 72 -29.95 -22.73 28.56
C ILE A 72 -29.61 -23.50 29.85
N THR A 73 -30.47 -24.44 30.24
CA THR A 73 -30.16 -25.44 31.25
C THR A 73 -29.35 -26.54 30.56
N ILE A 74 -28.02 -26.47 30.68
CA ILE A 74 -27.12 -27.54 30.23
C ILE A 74 -27.13 -28.63 31.30
N ASP A 75 -28.07 -29.57 31.21
CA ASP A 75 -27.97 -30.86 31.89
C ASP A 75 -27.67 -31.93 30.81
N ASP A 76 -26.47 -31.80 30.22
CA ASP A 76 -25.91 -32.80 29.32
C ASP A 76 -24.79 -33.54 30.07
N PRO A 77 -24.98 -34.84 30.42
CA PRO A 77 -23.99 -35.62 31.16
C PRO A 77 -22.72 -35.95 30.35
N SER A 78 -22.61 -35.49 29.11
CA SER A 78 -21.42 -35.67 28.27
C SER A 78 -20.38 -34.54 28.37
N TYR A 79 -20.69 -33.44 29.07
CA TYR A 79 -19.75 -32.34 29.27
C TYR A 79 -18.92 -32.55 30.54
N VAL A 80 -17.70 -33.06 30.38
CA VAL A 80 -16.65 -33.04 31.42
C VAL A 80 -15.82 -31.79 31.18
N ALA A 81 -15.81 -30.85 32.12
CA ALA A 81 -14.89 -29.72 32.08
C ALA A 81 -13.45 -30.27 32.06
N GLU A 82 -12.64 -29.85 31.08
CA GLU A 82 -11.25 -30.29 31.00
C GLU A 82 -10.49 -29.86 32.27
N GLU A 83 -9.76 -30.81 32.86
CA GLU A 83 -8.86 -30.57 33.98
C GLU A 83 -7.76 -29.59 33.57
N ASP A 84 -7.49 -28.66 34.47
CA ASP A 84 -6.39 -27.70 34.47
C ASP A 84 -5.11 -28.30 33.87
N LEU A 85 -4.69 -27.80 32.70
CA LEU A 85 -3.53 -28.30 31.94
C LEU A 85 -2.17 -27.94 32.57
N GLU A 86 -2.15 -27.50 33.83
CA GLU A 86 -0.93 -27.31 34.60
C GLU A 86 -0.45 -28.64 35.22
N GLY A 87 0.05 -29.56 34.38
CA GLY A 87 0.79 -30.69 34.96
C GLY A 87 0.99 -31.95 34.14
N ASN A 88 0.84 -31.95 32.81
CA ASN A 88 1.13 -33.16 32.02
C ASN A 88 2.55 -33.14 31.42
N PRO A 89 3.54 -33.85 32.01
CA PRO A 89 4.92 -33.87 31.52
C PRO A 89 5.10 -34.62 30.19
N GLN A 90 4.05 -35.22 29.62
CA GLN A 90 4.11 -35.95 28.35
C GLN A 90 3.90 -35.05 27.11
N LEU A 91 3.45 -33.80 27.28
CA LEU A 91 3.29 -32.85 26.17
C LEU A 91 4.60 -32.17 25.72
N HIS A 92 5.69 -32.29 26.48
CA HIS A 92 6.96 -31.62 26.18
C HIS A 92 7.92 -32.39 25.26
N ARG A 93 7.42 -33.42 24.55
CA ARG A 93 8.30 -34.28 23.73
C ARG A 93 7.93 -34.30 22.25
N TYR A 94 7.53 -33.18 21.70
CA TYR A 94 7.75 -32.90 20.28
C TYR A 94 8.27 -31.48 20.15
N GLY A 95 9.46 -31.33 19.60
CA GLY A 95 10.00 -30.05 19.17
C GLY A 95 9.15 -29.49 18.04
N HIS A 96 7.96 -29.00 18.35
CA HIS A 96 7.32 -28.00 17.52
C HIS A 96 8.16 -26.74 17.67
N GLN A 97 8.81 -26.34 16.58
CA GLN A 97 9.09 -24.93 16.38
C GLN A 97 7.72 -24.25 16.49
N ILE A 98 7.45 -23.65 17.65
CA ILE A 98 6.35 -22.72 17.83
C ILE A 98 6.60 -21.66 16.75
N ALA A 99 5.80 -21.68 15.69
CA ALA A 99 5.74 -20.58 14.75
C ALA A 99 5.55 -19.36 15.64
N ALA A 100 6.51 -18.42 15.60
CA ALA A 100 6.50 -17.25 16.45
C ALA A 100 5.16 -16.53 16.23
N THR A 101 4.21 -16.79 17.12
CA THR A 101 2.95 -16.07 17.20
C THR A 101 3.36 -14.68 17.60
N ILE A 102 3.38 -13.79 16.61
CA ILE A 102 3.59 -12.37 16.85
C ILE A 102 2.39 -11.92 17.68
N ASP A 103 2.61 -11.79 18.98
CA ASP A 103 1.63 -11.41 20.01
C ASP A 103 1.43 -9.88 20.06
N THR A 104 1.78 -9.16 18.98
CA THR A 104 1.56 -7.72 18.91
C THR A 104 0.08 -7.46 18.58
N PRO A 105 -0.60 -6.58 19.34
CA PRO A 105 -1.94 -6.14 19.00
C PRO A 105 -1.97 -5.61 17.56
N ILE A 106 -2.97 -6.02 16.79
CA ILE A 106 -3.19 -5.45 15.44
C ILE A 106 -3.70 -4.03 15.64
N ASN A 107 -2.91 -3.03 15.26
CA ASN A 107 -3.39 -1.66 15.21
C ASN A 107 -4.10 -1.44 13.87
N LEU A 108 -5.40 -1.25 13.93
CA LEU A 108 -6.21 -0.99 12.76
C LEU A 108 -6.01 0.47 12.34
N LEU A 109 -5.21 0.71 11.30
CA LEU A 109 -5.14 2.01 10.63
C LEU A 109 -6.34 2.14 9.66
N THR A 110 -7.55 2.02 10.21
CA THR A 110 -8.78 2.07 9.43
C THR A 110 -8.98 3.47 8.83
N GLY A 111 -8.89 3.56 7.50
CA GLY A 111 -9.35 4.72 6.72
C GLY A 111 -8.28 5.44 5.89
N GLU A 112 -7.00 5.07 6.01
CA GLU A 112 -5.95 5.67 5.18
C GLU A 112 -5.45 4.70 4.10
N ASP A 113 -5.62 5.08 2.85
CA ASP A 113 -5.16 4.30 1.72
C ASP A 113 -3.64 4.47 1.54
N LEU A 114 -2.92 3.36 1.44
CA LEU A 114 -1.49 3.37 1.16
C LEU A 114 -1.18 4.00 -0.21
N TRP A 115 -2.13 3.95 -1.13
CA TRP A 115 -2.03 4.63 -2.41
C TRP A 115 -3.37 5.16 -2.87
N LEU A 116 -3.32 6.23 -3.64
CA LEU A 116 -4.49 6.88 -4.20
C LEU A 116 -4.46 6.76 -5.72
N TYR A 117 -5.61 6.43 -6.32
CA TYR A 117 -5.73 6.39 -7.77
C TYR A 117 -5.58 7.78 -8.39
N ARG A 118 -4.74 7.88 -9.43
CA ARG A 118 -4.42 9.11 -10.16
C ARG A 118 -4.45 8.93 -11.67
N PRO A 119 -5.64 8.71 -12.27
CA PRO A 119 -5.84 8.60 -13.72
C PRO A 119 -5.11 9.66 -14.56
N ASN A 120 -5.07 10.89 -14.06
CA ASN A 120 -4.46 12.05 -14.72
C ASN A 120 -2.92 11.97 -14.85
N LEU A 121 -2.26 11.03 -14.17
CA LEU A 121 -0.82 10.83 -14.26
C LEU A 121 -0.40 9.80 -15.31
N LEU A 122 -1.36 9.19 -16.04
CA LEU A 122 -1.11 8.09 -16.97
C LEU A 122 0.02 8.39 -17.96
N ASP A 123 -0.05 9.50 -18.69
CA ASP A 123 0.94 9.84 -19.73
C ASP A 123 2.34 10.05 -19.14
N LYS A 124 2.40 10.69 -17.97
CA LYS A 124 3.66 10.88 -17.24
C LYS A 124 4.26 9.55 -16.82
N VAL A 125 3.47 8.66 -16.23
CA VAL A 125 3.93 7.34 -15.79
C VAL A 125 4.38 6.49 -16.99
N LYS A 126 3.65 6.52 -18.12
CA LYS A 126 4.05 5.85 -19.36
C LYS A 126 5.41 6.33 -19.85
N GLN A 127 5.63 7.65 -19.87
CA GLN A 127 6.87 8.24 -20.34
C GLN A 127 8.07 7.94 -19.43
N GLU A 128 7.89 8.08 -18.11
CA GLU A 128 8.99 7.93 -17.14
C GLU A 128 9.38 6.48 -16.90
N GLN A 129 8.43 5.55 -16.98
CA GLN A 129 8.64 4.14 -16.63
C GLN A 129 8.64 3.18 -17.83
N GLY A 130 8.37 3.67 -19.04
CA GLY A 130 8.48 2.90 -20.27
C GLY A 130 7.43 1.79 -20.44
N ILE A 131 6.28 1.88 -19.76
CA ILE A 131 5.19 0.89 -19.89
C ILE A 131 4.07 1.48 -20.73
N SER A 132 3.90 0.99 -21.95
CA SER A 132 2.96 1.61 -22.92
C SER A 132 1.49 1.24 -22.74
N LEU A 133 1.18 0.16 -22.00
CA LEU A 133 -0.14 -0.49 -22.00
C LEU A 133 -0.71 -0.70 -20.58
N LEU A 134 -0.71 0.33 -19.73
CA LEU A 134 -1.39 0.24 -18.44
C LEU A 134 -2.86 0.70 -18.53
N PRO A 135 -3.79 0.01 -17.86
CA PRO A 135 -5.12 0.54 -17.57
C PRO A 135 -5.01 1.86 -16.80
N ILE A 136 -6.00 2.74 -16.94
CA ILE A 136 -5.99 4.02 -16.23
C ILE A 136 -6.22 3.84 -14.72
N GLU A 137 -6.94 2.77 -14.38
CA GLU A 137 -7.20 2.28 -13.03
C GLU A 137 -5.94 1.73 -12.36
N SER A 138 -4.86 1.48 -13.11
CA SER A 138 -3.60 1.04 -12.52
C SER A 138 -2.75 2.18 -12.01
N ILE A 139 -3.09 3.44 -12.29
CA ILE A 139 -2.21 4.58 -12.00
C ILE A 139 -2.42 5.08 -10.59
N VAL A 140 -1.33 5.14 -9.82
CA VAL A 140 -1.38 5.42 -8.39
C VAL A 140 -0.33 6.44 -7.94
N GLU A 141 -0.63 7.12 -6.84
CA GLU A 141 0.28 7.91 -6.03
C GLU A 141 0.36 7.30 -4.62
N MET A 142 1.56 6.88 -4.23
CA MET A 142 1.88 6.28 -2.94
C MET A 142 1.86 7.35 -1.84
N ASN A 143 1.26 7.01 -0.71
CA ASN A 143 1.37 7.76 0.52
C ASN A 143 2.66 7.34 1.25
N ASP A 144 3.76 8.00 0.90
CA ASP A 144 5.08 7.70 1.48
C ASP A 144 5.18 8.02 2.97
N GLU A 145 4.44 9.02 3.45
CA GLU A 145 4.39 9.36 4.88
C GLU A 145 3.80 8.18 5.66
N LEU A 146 2.61 7.71 5.24
CA LEU A 146 1.99 6.52 5.82
C LEU A 146 2.90 5.30 5.72
N LEU A 147 3.50 5.02 4.55
CA LEU A 147 4.40 3.89 4.37
C LEU A 147 5.58 3.93 5.37
N SER A 148 6.13 5.12 5.61
CA SER A 148 7.27 5.32 6.51
C SER A 148 6.90 5.20 7.99
N ASP A 149 5.64 5.48 8.33
CA ASP A 149 5.13 5.43 9.70
C ASP A 149 4.56 4.07 10.10
N LEU A 150 4.44 3.13 9.15
CA LEU A 150 3.95 1.77 9.44
C LEU A 150 4.78 1.07 10.51
N ALA A 151 4.10 0.45 11.46
CA ALA A 151 4.64 -0.42 12.49
C ALA A 151 4.27 -1.89 12.25
N ILE A 152 4.99 -2.80 12.90
CA ILE A 152 4.64 -4.22 12.89
C ILE A 152 3.32 -4.39 13.63
N GLY A 153 2.39 -5.14 13.02
CA GLY A 153 1.04 -5.34 13.51
C GLY A 153 0.03 -4.37 12.91
N ASP A 154 0.46 -3.30 12.24
CA ASP A 154 -0.46 -2.40 11.57
C ASP A 154 -1.21 -3.11 10.46
N SER A 155 -2.49 -2.78 10.33
CA SER A 155 -3.36 -3.30 9.27
C SER A 155 -3.87 -2.19 8.36
N LEU A 156 -3.77 -2.44 7.06
CA LEU A 156 -4.20 -1.55 5.98
C LEU A 156 -5.21 -2.26 5.09
N VAL A 157 -6.02 -1.49 4.37
CA VAL A 157 -6.84 -1.99 3.26
C VAL A 157 -6.14 -1.64 1.96
N PHE A 158 -5.86 -2.64 1.14
CA PHE A 158 -5.38 -2.44 -0.22
C PHE A 158 -6.54 -2.57 -1.19
N THR A 159 -6.88 -1.49 -1.87
CA THR A 159 -7.82 -1.50 -3.00
C THR A 159 -7.03 -1.81 -4.29
N MET A 160 -7.40 -2.85 -5.00
CA MET A 160 -6.84 -3.27 -6.29
C MET A 160 -7.46 -2.50 -7.47
N PRO A 161 -6.83 -2.48 -8.66
CA PRO A 161 -7.36 -1.78 -9.85
C PRO A 161 -8.77 -2.22 -10.30
N ASP A 162 -9.18 -3.45 -10.00
CA ASP A 162 -10.52 -3.98 -10.26
C ASP A 162 -11.56 -3.57 -9.20
N GLY A 163 -11.13 -2.80 -8.18
CA GLY A 163 -11.94 -2.36 -7.05
C GLY A 163 -12.02 -3.38 -5.91
N VAL A 164 -11.37 -4.55 -6.01
CA VAL A 164 -11.35 -5.52 -4.92
C VAL A 164 -10.48 -5.01 -3.78
N GLU A 165 -11.01 -5.07 -2.58
CA GLU A 165 -10.29 -4.69 -1.36
C GLU A 165 -9.74 -5.93 -0.65
N GLN A 166 -8.52 -5.82 -0.12
CA GLN A 166 -7.93 -6.83 0.73
C GLN A 166 -7.29 -6.20 1.95
N GLN A 167 -7.66 -6.69 3.12
CA GLN A 167 -6.97 -6.33 4.36
C GLN A 167 -5.60 -7.02 4.43
N ILE A 168 -4.57 -6.21 4.67
CA ILE A 168 -3.20 -6.67 4.87
C ILE A 168 -2.72 -6.32 6.28
N ILE A 169 -1.71 -7.04 6.73
CA ILE A 169 -1.05 -6.82 8.02
C ILE A 169 0.46 -6.73 7.78
N VAL A 170 1.10 -5.71 8.34
CA VAL A 170 2.56 -5.58 8.33
C VAL A 170 3.13 -6.57 9.34
N SER A 171 3.79 -7.62 8.85
CA SER A 171 4.30 -8.70 9.69
C SER A 171 5.75 -8.49 10.13
N LYS A 172 6.53 -7.79 9.30
CA LYS A 172 7.95 -7.54 9.56
C LYS A 172 8.42 -6.33 8.78
N ILE A 173 9.25 -5.51 9.43
CA ILE A 173 9.94 -4.37 8.81
C ILE A 173 11.45 -4.63 8.89
N LYS A 174 12.15 -4.49 7.77
CA LYS A 174 13.61 -4.63 7.69
C LYS A 174 14.21 -3.37 7.11
N LYS A 175 15.00 -2.67 7.91
CA LYS A 175 15.88 -1.60 7.44
C LYS A 175 17.20 -2.23 6.98
N ILE A 176 17.38 -2.36 5.67
CA ILE A 176 18.54 -3.02 5.05
C ILE A 176 19.70 -2.03 4.94
N SER A 177 19.41 -0.76 4.66
CA SER A 177 20.38 0.35 4.67
C SER A 177 19.68 1.68 5.00
N ASP A 178 20.43 2.79 4.96
CA ASP A 178 19.87 4.14 5.01
C ASP A 178 18.90 4.45 3.87
N LYS A 179 19.02 3.73 2.75
CA LYS A 179 18.23 3.93 1.53
C LYS A 179 17.26 2.81 1.23
N VAL A 180 17.28 1.72 1.99
CA VAL A 180 16.50 0.52 1.67
C VAL A 180 15.74 0.01 2.89
N THR A 181 14.42 -0.01 2.77
CA THR A 181 13.50 -0.55 3.77
C THR A 181 12.53 -1.50 3.09
N SER A 182 12.21 -2.63 3.73
CA SER A 182 11.20 -3.57 3.24
C SER A 182 10.17 -3.94 4.30
N TRP A 183 8.92 -4.05 3.90
CA TRP A 183 7.78 -4.50 4.70
C TRP A 183 7.31 -5.85 4.15
N ASP A 184 7.37 -6.90 4.97
CA ASP A 184 6.77 -8.20 4.65
C ASP A 184 5.28 -8.18 5.04
N LEU A 185 4.41 -8.62 4.15
CA LEU A 185 2.95 -8.48 4.23
C LEU A 185 2.29 -9.83 4.54
N GLN A 186 1.26 -9.81 5.36
CA GLN A 186 0.38 -10.96 5.62
C GLN A 186 -1.08 -10.63 5.34
N ASN A 187 -1.89 -11.64 5.06
CA ASN A 187 -3.35 -11.51 5.09
C ASN A 187 -3.90 -11.69 6.53
N THR A 188 -5.22 -11.60 6.67
CA THR A 188 -5.93 -11.76 7.96
C THR A 188 -5.77 -13.16 8.58
N GLN A 189 -5.42 -14.16 7.77
CA GLN A 189 -5.13 -15.53 8.21
C GLN A 189 -3.66 -15.72 8.62
N ARG A 190 -2.87 -14.63 8.72
CA ARG A 190 -1.43 -14.63 9.03
C ARG A 190 -0.57 -15.37 8.00
N LYS A 191 -1.09 -15.57 6.79
CA LYS A 191 -0.32 -16.15 5.69
C LYS A 191 0.51 -15.06 5.03
N ASP A 192 1.79 -15.35 4.78
CA ASP A 192 2.65 -14.49 3.96
C ASP A 192 2.05 -14.33 2.56
N ILE A 193 1.86 -13.08 2.15
CA ILE A 193 1.30 -12.72 0.85
C ILE A 193 2.29 -11.97 -0.03
N GLY A 194 3.40 -11.47 0.49
CA GLY A 194 4.34 -10.71 -0.31
C GLY A 194 5.05 -9.59 0.45
N LYS A 195 5.47 -8.56 -0.28
CA LYS A 195 6.26 -7.46 0.28
C LYS A 195 6.20 -6.17 -0.51
N ILE A 196 6.51 -5.09 0.19
CA ILE A 196 6.85 -3.79 -0.39
C ILE A 196 8.30 -3.48 0.00
N THR A 197 9.07 -2.93 -0.95
CA THR A 197 10.46 -2.52 -0.75
C THR A 197 10.63 -1.12 -1.31
N GLN A 198 11.13 -0.21 -0.48
CA GLN A 198 11.51 1.14 -0.88
C GLN A 198 13.04 1.21 -1.01
N ILE A 199 13.51 1.76 -2.13
CA ILE A 199 14.92 1.98 -2.49
C ILE A 199 15.07 3.46 -2.88
N SER A 200 15.52 4.29 -1.95
CA SER A 200 15.54 5.75 -2.11
C SER A 200 14.15 6.29 -2.51
N ASN A 201 13.98 6.78 -3.74
CA ASN A 201 12.72 7.31 -4.27
C ASN A 201 11.94 6.32 -5.14
N LEU A 202 12.41 5.07 -5.23
CA LEU A 202 11.74 3.97 -5.92
C LEU A 202 11.04 3.08 -4.90
N THR A 203 9.76 2.77 -5.11
CA THR A 203 9.07 1.74 -4.33
C THR A 203 8.62 0.64 -5.25
N GLU A 204 8.89 -0.61 -4.89
CA GLU A 204 8.46 -1.81 -5.60
C GLU A 204 7.66 -2.70 -4.65
N GLY A 205 6.60 -3.32 -5.15
CA GLY A 205 5.78 -4.24 -4.39
C GLY A 205 5.38 -5.46 -5.22
N SER A 206 5.24 -6.59 -4.55
CA SER A 206 4.63 -7.78 -5.12
C SER A 206 3.90 -8.53 -4.02
N PHE A 207 2.65 -8.88 -4.28
CA PHE A 207 1.84 -9.63 -3.32
C PHE A 207 0.74 -10.43 -4.02
N ILE A 208 0.23 -11.43 -3.31
CA ILE A 208 -0.81 -12.35 -3.77
C ILE A 208 -2.08 -12.11 -2.97
N THR A 209 -3.21 -11.97 -3.65
CA THR A 209 -4.49 -11.79 -2.98
C THR A 209 -5.04 -13.11 -2.44
N ASP A 210 -6.08 -13.04 -1.59
CA ASP A 210 -6.80 -14.23 -1.13
C ASP A 210 -7.48 -14.99 -2.29
N SER A 211 -7.83 -14.28 -3.38
CA SER A 211 -8.29 -14.88 -4.66
C SER A 211 -7.17 -15.56 -5.46
N LYS A 212 -5.91 -15.46 -5.00
CA LYS A 212 -4.68 -15.96 -5.64
C LYS A 212 -4.20 -15.18 -6.85
N ASP A 213 -4.70 -13.96 -7.04
CA ASP A 213 -4.20 -13.06 -8.07
C ASP A 213 -2.90 -12.40 -7.59
N GLU A 214 -1.88 -12.40 -8.44
CA GLU A 214 -0.59 -11.77 -8.13
C GLU A 214 -0.59 -10.34 -8.67
N TYR A 215 -0.29 -9.39 -7.80
CA TYR A 215 -0.17 -7.97 -8.12
C TYR A 215 1.26 -7.49 -7.96
N HIS A 216 1.61 -6.54 -8.80
CA HIS A 216 2.89 -5.85 -8.76
C HIS A 216 2.66 -4.34 -8.75
N LEU A 217 3.53 -3.65 -8.02
CA LEU A 217 3.52 -2.22 -7.81
C LEU A 217 4.91 -1.67 -8.13
N ARG A 218 4.96 -0.52 -8.80
CA ARG A 218 6.19 0.27 -8.95
C ARG A 218 5.88 1.75 -8.94
N THR A 219 6.58 2.52 -8.11
CA THR A 219 6.51 3.99 -8.10
C THR A 219 7.89 4.63 -8.12
N VAL A 220 8.02 5.77 -8.78
CA VAL A 220 9.22 6.62 -8.77
C VAL A 220 8.79 8.02 -8.33
N ASN A 221 9.42 8.57 -7.30
CA ASN A 221 8.94 9.78 -6.63
C ASN A 221 7.44 9.68 -6.31
N ASN A 222 7.06 8.53 -5.75
CA ASN A 222 5.75 8.20 -5.21
C ASN A 222 4.67 8.02 -6.28
N LYS A 223 4.99 8.16 -7.57
CA LYS A 223 4.04 8.06 -8.68
C LYS A 223 4.34 6.85 -9.53
N GLY A 224 3.32 6.11 -9.91
CA GLY A 224 3.52 4.96 -10.77
C GLY A 224 2.27 4.13 -10.95
N TRP A 225 2.43 2.82 -10.83
CA TRP A 225 1.38 1.89 -11.19
C TRP A 225 1.31 0.68 -10.28
N ILE A 226 0.11 0.13 -10.14
CA ILE A 226 -0.19 -1.17 -9.58
C ILE A 226 -1.05 -1.94 -10.57
N THR A 227 -0.69 -3.19 -10.87
CA THR A 227 -1.47 -4.03 -11.80
C THR A 227 -1.23 -5.51 -11.55
N SER A 228 -2.15 -6.34 -12.03
CA SER A 228 -2.01 -7.79 -11.98
C SER A 228 -0.86 -8.29 -12.87
N LYS A 229 -0.27 -9.40 -12.49
CA LYS A 229 0.73 -10.13 -13.29
C LYS A 229 0.19 -10.54 -14.65
N SER A 230 -1.08 -10.94 -14.73
CA SER A 230 -1.72 -11.30 -16.00
C SER A 230 -1.74 -10.12 -16.97
N GLN A 231 -2.00 -8.90 -16.48
CA GLN A 231 -1.92 -7.69 -17.29
C GLN A 231 -0.49 -7.38 -17.74
N LEU A 232 0.51 -7.55 -16.86
CA LEU A 232 1.92 -7.37 -17.25
C LEU A 232 2.36 -8.35 -18.33
N MET A 233 1.95 -9.61 -18.22
CA MET A 233 2.22 -10.63 -19.24
C MET A 233 1.55 -10.28 -20.57
N SER A 234 0.27 -9.91 -20.55
CA SER A 234 -0.47 -9.47 -21.74
C SER A 234 0.20 -8.26 -22.41
N ASN A 235 0.69 -7.29 -21.62
CA ASN A 235 1.42 -6.13 -22.13
C ASN A 235 2.72 -6.54 -22.82
N ASN A 236 3.48 -7.46 -22.21
CA ASN A 236 4.71 -7.98 -22.79
C ASN A 236 4.44 -8.73 -24.10
N ASP A 237 3.45 -9.61 -24.13
CA ASP A 237 3.10 -10.38 -25.33
C ASP A 237 2.69 -9.46 -26.49
N ASN A 238 1.92 -8.42 -26.21
CA ASN A 238 1.57 -7.39 -27.18
C ASN A 238 2.78 -6.60 -27.66
N ALA A 239 3.74 -6.28 -26.78
CA ALA A 239 4.97 -5.60 -27.15
C ALA A 239 5.86 -6.47 -28.05
N VAL A 240 6.01 -7.76 -27.71
CA VAL A 240 6.72 -8.75 -28.53
C VAL A 240 6.07 -8.88 -29.91
N LYS A 241 4.74 -9.00 -29.97
CA LYS A 241 3.99 -9.07 -31.23
C LYS A 241 4.23 -7.85 -32.11
N ARG A 242 4.09 -6.64 -31.56
CA ARG A 242 4.33 -5.38 -32.32
C ARG A 242 5.77 -5.27 -32.82
N ASN A 243 6.73 -5.68 -32.00
CA ASN A 243 8.13 -5.68 -32.41
C ASN A 243 8.35 -6.69 -33.54
N SER A 244 7.76 -7.89 -33.48
CA SER A 244 7.86 -8.89 -34.54
C SER A 244 7.22 -8.40 -35.85
N GLU A 245 6.04 -7.78 -35.77
CA GLU A 245 5.33 -7.21 -36.92
C GLU A 245 6.16 -6.12 -37.61
N ALA A 246 6.84 -5.27 -36.85
CA ALA A 246 7.69 -4.19 -37.40
C ALA A 246 8.86 -4.69 -38.25
N PHE A 247 9.29 -5.96 -38.08
CA PHE A 247 10.36 -6.57 -38.88
C PHE A 247 9.84 -7.61 -39.87
N SER A 248 8.53 -7.81 -39.98
CA SER A 248 7.95 -8.81 -40.88
C SER A 248 8.19 -8.45 -42.35
N GLU A 249 8.20 -7.16 -42.68
CA GLU A 249 8.52 -6.66 -44.03
C GLU A 249 10.01 -6.83 -44.42
N LEU A 250 10.91 -7.17 -43.48
CA LEU A 250 12.32 -7.44 -43.77
C LEU A 250 12.62 -8.92 -44.05
N LEU A 251 11.62 -9.79 -43.85
CA LEU A 251 11.73 -11.23 -44.03
C LEU A 251 11.06 -11.73 -45.32
N GLU A 252 10.37 -10.84 -46.06
CA GLU A 252 9.87 -11.06 -47.43
C GLU A 252 10.90 -10.63 -48.48
#